data_AF-A0A1Q5N7M3-F1
#
_entry.id   AF-A0A1Q5N7M3-F1
#
_cell.length_a   1.000
_cell.length_b   1.000
_cell.length_c   1.000
_cell.angle_alpha   90.00
_cell.angle_beta   90.00
_cell.angle_gamma   90.00
#
_symmetry.space_group_name_H-M   'P 1'
#
loop_
_entity.id
_entity.type
_entity.pdbx_description
1 polymer ?
#
loop_
_entity_poly.entity_id
_entity_poly.type
_entity_poly.pdbx_seq_one_letter_code
_entity_poly.pdbx_strand_id
1 'polypeptide(L)'
;MVNDDEYRRELDYLSQYAHDDWLGFSVVSGAVGSLLGRGATFEEQLGLLLRIVADLYGAGARPGDLTESEQDPFLPWNSDRAGTLARVAAEVHAHSRLPDSGDICWFTVP
;
A
#
# COMPACT_ATOMS: atom_id res chain seq x y z
N MET A 1 15.29 -9.01 -9.08
CA MET A 1 14.36 -9.97 -8.45
C MET A 1 14.42 -9.74 -6.95
N VAL A 2 13.27 -9.49 -6.31
CA VAL A 2 13.20 -9.33 -4.86
C VAL A 2 13.46 -10.68 -4.20
N ASN A 3 14.18 -10.68 -3.07
CA ASN A 3 14.38 -11.87 -2.26
C ASN A 3 13.06 -12.23 -1.54
N ASP A 4 12.60 -13.47 -1.68
CA ASP A 4 11.31 -13.92 -1.12
C ASP A 4 11.25 -13.86 0.40
N ASP A 5 12.37 -14.06 1.10
CA ASP A 5 12.39 -14.01 2.56
C ASP A 5 12.37 -12.57 3.09
N GLU A 6 13.04 -11.64 2.40
CA GLU A 6 12.97 -10.20 2.71
C GLU A 6 11.57 -9.68 2.41
N TYR A 7 11.00 -10.08 1.27
CA TYR A 7 9.63 -9.75 0.90
C TYR A 7 8.62 -10.22 1.97
N ARG A 8 8.73 -11.47 2.43
CA ARG A 8 7.81 -12.01 3.43
C ARG A 8 7.91 -11.25 4.75
N ARG A 9 9.13 -10.96 5.23
CA ARG A 9 9.33 -10.18 6.45
C ARG A 9 8.74 -8.78 6.35
N GLU A 10 8.93 -8.13 5.19
CA GLU A 10 8.38 -6.80 4.95
C GLU A 10 6.85 -6.84 4.91
N LEU A 11 6.26 -7.83 4.23
CA LEU A 11 4.81 -8.00 4.20
C LEU A 11 4.22 -8.31 5.58
N ASP A 12 4.89 -9.15 6.37
CA ASP A 12 4.48 -9.45 7.75
C ASP A 12 4.49 -8.18 8.61
N TYR A 13 5.53 -7.36 8.49
CA TYR A 13 5.61 -6.06 9.16
C TYR A 13 4.47 -5.11 8.76
N LEU A 14 4.24 -4.94 7.46
CA LEU A 14 3.17 -4.07 6.95
C LEU A 14 1.78 -4.57 7.37
N SER A 15 1.56 -5.88 7.37
CA SER A 15 0.29 -6.49 7.80
C SER A 15 0.05 -6.26 9.29
N GLN A 16 1.08 -6.44 10.12
CA GLN A 16 1.00 -6.15 11.55
C GLN A 16 0.72 -4.66 11.80
N TYR A 17 1.39 -3.76 11.07
CA TYR A 17 1.11 -2.32 11.18
C TYR A 17 -0.34 -2.01 10.84
N ALA A 18 -0.88 -2.50 9.72
CA ALA A 18 -2.28 -2.28 9.36
C ALA A 18 -3.30 -2.84 10.38
N HIS A 19 -2.90 -3.84 11.18
CA HIS A 19 -3.69 -4.35 12.30
C HIS A 19 -3.62 -3.47 13.54
N ASP A 20 -2.43 -2.92 13.84
CA ASP A 20 -2.18 -2.15 15.05
C ASP A 20 -2.61 -0.68 14.93
N ASP A 21 -2.57 -0.12 13.71
CA ASP A 21 -2.86 1.29 13.42
C ASP A 21 -3.17 1.50 11.91
N TRP A 22 -3.31 2.76 11.47
CA TRP A 22 -3.46 3.14 10.08
C TRP A 22 -2.11 3.15 9.35
N LEU A 23 -1.91 2.17 8.48
CA LEU A 23 -0.74 2.08 7.61
C LEU A 23 -0.85 3.09 6.46
N GLY A 24 -0.03 4.14 6.50
CA GLY A 24 0.02 5.13 5.42
C GLY A 24 0.69 4.60 4.14
N PHE A 25 0.21 5.05 2.97
CA PHE A 25 0.75 4.64 1.66
C PHE A 25 2.25 4.91 1.48
N SER A 26 2.79 5.94 2.13
CA SER A 26 4.23 6.25 2.10
C SER A 26 5.10 5.14 2.70
N VAL A 27 4.61 4.43 3.71
CA VAL A 27 5.31 3.28 4.32
C VAL A 27 5.38 2.14 3.32
N VAL A 28 4.29 1.86 2.60
CA VAL A 28 4.24 0.87 1.52
C VAL A 28 5.21 1.25 0.39
N SER A 29 5.25 2.54 0.01
CA SER A 29 6.20 3.04 -1.00
C SER A 29 7.65 2.93 -0.55
N GLY A 30 7.92 3.16 0.74
CA GLY A 30 9.23 2.95 1.36
C GLY A 30 9.68 1.49 1.31
N ALA A 31 8.77 0.55 1.59
CA ALA A 31 9.02 -0.88 1.48
C ALA A 31 9.43 -1.28 0.05
N VAL A 32 8.76 -0.73 -0.97
CA VAL A 32 9.13 -0.95 -2.38
C VAL A 32 10.57 -0.50 -2.66
N GLY A 33 10.94 0.70 -2.19
CA GLY A 33 12.30 1.23 -2.32
C GLY A 33 13.36 0.39 -1.60
N SER A 34 13.03 -0.12 -0.42
CA SER A 34 13.89 -1.02 0.37
C SER A 34 14.15 -2.34 -0.36
N LEU A 35 13.10 -2.96 -0.90
CA LEU A 35 13.14 -4.28 -1.52
C LEU A 35 13.77 -4.31 -2.92
N LEU A 36 13.61 -3.24 -3.70
CA LEU A 36 14.18 -3.16 -5.06
C LEU A 36 15.59 -2.53 -5.08
N GLY A 37 15.90 -1.71 -4.08
CA GLY A 37 17.14 -0.94 -4.06
C GLY A 37 17.18 0.19 -5.10
N ARG A 38 18.37 0.77 -5.29
CA ARG A 38 18.56 1.90 -6.21
C ARG A 38 18.54 1.45 -7.67
N GLY A 39 17.97 2.29 -8.54
CA GLY A 39 18.03 2.11 -9.99
C GLY A 39 16.89 1.29 -10.60
N ALA A 40 15.95 0.81 -9.78
CA ALA A 40 14.73 0.15 -10.27
C ALA A 40 13.88 1.09 -11.11
N THR A 41 13.32 0.59 -12.21
CA THR A 41 12.46 1.39 -13.08
C THR A 41 11.13 1.70 -12.40
N PHE A 42 10.40 2.68 -12.94
CA PHE A 42 9.07 3.00 -12.43
C PHE A 42 8.12 1.80 -12.56
N GLU A 43 8.20 1.04 -13.64
CA GLU A 43 7.38 -0.15 -13.89
C GLU A 43 7.68 -1.27 -12.89
N GLU A 44 8.96 -1.47 -12.52
CA GLU A 44 9.35 -2.43 -11.48
C GLU A 44 8.81 -2.02 -10.11
N GLN A 45 8.93 -0.72 -9.78
CA GLN A 45 8.41 -0.15 -8.54
C GLN A 45 6.88 -0.28 -8.46
N LEU A 46 6.18 0.09 -9.53
CA LEU A 46 4.71 -0.03 -9.61
C LEU A 46 4.27 -1.50 -9.52
N GLY A 47 4.96 -2.41 -10.22
CA GLY A 47 4.66 -3.84 -10.16
C GLY A 47 4.77 -4.42 -8.75
N LEU A 48 5.84 -4.06 -8.03
CA LEU A 48 6.03 -4.51 -6.64
C LEU A 48 5.02 -3.85 -5.70
N LEU A 49 4.76 -2.55 -5.86
CA LEU A 49 3.76 -1.81 -5.08
C LEU A 49 2.39 -2.49 -5.17
N LEU A 50 1.92 -2.76 -6.40
CA LEU A 50 0.64 -3.41 -6.63
C LEU A 50 0.60 -4.82 -6.04
N ARG A 51 1.71 -5.57 -6.08
CA ARG A 51 1.81 -6.87 -5.41
C ARG A 51 1.62 -6.74 -3.90
N ILE A 52 2.34 -5.82 -3.24
CA ILE A 52 2.22 -5.58 -1.79
C ILE A 52 0.78 -5.19 -1.43
N VAL A 53 0.17 -4.25 -2.16
CA VAL A 53 -1.23 -3.85 -1.93
C VAL A 53 -2.18 -5.04 -2.09
N ALA A 54 -1.96 -5.88 -3.08
CA ALA A 54 -2.80 -7.04 -3.33
C ALA A 54 -2.70 -8.08 -2.21
N ASP A 55 -1.51 -8.25 -1.63
CA ASP A 55 -1.26 -9.20 -0.55
C ASP A 55 -1.75 -8.67 0.81
N LEU A 56 -1.59 -7.36 1.08
CA LEU A 56 -2.24 -6.68 2.21
C LEU A 56 -3.77 -6.83 2.15
N TYR A 57 -4.36 -6.62 0.97
CA TYR A 57 -5.79 -6.83 0.77
C TYR A 57 -6.20 -8.29 1.09
N GLY A 58 -5.40 -9.25 0.63
CA GLY A 58 -5.57 -10.67 0.92
C GLY A 58 -5.45 -11.02 2.41
N ALA A 59 -4.62 -10.29 3.15
CA ALA A 59 -4.46 -10.40 4.59
C ALA A 59 -5.60 -9.74 5.40
N GLY A 60 -6.54 -9.06 4.73
CA GLY A 60 -7.71 -8.44 5.37
C GLY A 60 -7.64 -6.93 5.48
N ALA A 61 -6.49 -6.31 5.20
CA ALA A 61 -6.38 -4.86 5.18
C ALA A 61 -7.26 -4.26 4.08
N ARG A 62 -7.88 -3.12 4.36
CA ARG A 62 -8.70 -2.38 3.42
C ARG A 62 -8.12 -0.98 3.23
N PRO A 63 -8.04 -0.49 1.98
CA PRO A 63 -7.71 0.90 1.74
C PRO A 63 -8.90 1.78 2.16
N GLY A 64 -8.61 3.00 2.58
CA GLY A 64 -9.61 3.98 2.95
C GLY A 64 -9.03 5.35 3.22
N ASP A 65 -9.93 6.27 3.54
CA ASP A 65 -9.62 7.66 3.83
C ASP A 65 -9.78 7.89 5.34
N LEU A 66 -8.86 8.66 5.93
CA LEU A 66 -9.04 9.15 7.29
C LEU A 66 -10.04 10.31 7.28
N THR A 67 -10.91 10.33 8.28
CA THR A 67 -11.93 11.37 8.43
C THR A 67 -11.68 12.19 9.70
N GLU A 68 -12.31 13.36 9.79
CA GLU A 68 -12.30 14.18 11.01
C GLU A 68 -13.26 13.64 12.09
N SER A 69 -14.03 12.58 11.81
CA SER A 69 -15.00 12.00 12.74
C SER A 69 -14.30 11.16 13.79
N GLU A 70 -14.53 11.44 15.07
CA GLU A 70 -14.09 10.56 16.16
C GLU A 70 -14.84 9.21 16.17
N GLN A 71 -16.05 9.16 15.60
CA GLN A 71 -16.89 7.96 15.56
C GLN A 71 -16.52 7.05 14.39
N ASP A 72 -16.20 7.65 13.25
CA ASP A 72 -15.86 6.96 12.00
C ASP A 72 -14.53 7.50 11.45
N PRO A 73 -13.41 7.36 12.18
CA PRO A 73 -12.15 8.00 11.83
C PRO A 73 -11.51 7.41 10.57
N PHE A 74 -12.00 6.25 10.10
CA PHE A 74 -11.56 5.59 8.89
C PHE A 74 -12.77 5.17 8.05
N LEU A 75 -12.80 5.62 6.80
CA LEU A 75 -13.82 5.23 5.83
C LEU A 75 -13.21 4.29 4.78
N PRO A 76 -13.49 2.98 4.83
CA PRO A 76 -12.99 2.04 3.84
C PRO A 76 -13.56 2.35 2.45
N TRP A 77 -12.74 2.18 1.43
CA TRP A 77 -13.21 2.28 0.06
C TRP A 77 -14.20 1.15 -0.25
N ASN A 78 -15.30 1.51 -0.92
CA ASN A 78 -16.25 0.54 -1.44
C ASN A 78 -15.74 -0.05 -2.77
N SER A 79 -14.68 -0.85 -2.69
CA SER A 79 -14.07 -1.51 -3.84
C SER A 79 -13.60 -2.92 -3.50
N ASP A 80 -13.68 -3.82 -4.48
CA ASP A 80 -13.04 -5.13 -4.38
C ASP A 80 -11.51 -5.01 -4.61
N ARG A 81 -10.80 -6.14 -4.54
CA ARG A 81 -9.35 -6.20 -4.76
C ARG A 81 -8.96 -5.65 -6.13
N ALA A 82 -9.69 -5.98 -7.18
CA ALA A 82 -9.36 -5.56 -8.55
C ALA A 82 -9.56 -4.05 -8.73
N GLY A 83 -10.69 -3.52 -8.25
CA GLY A 83 -10.99 -2.09 -8.25
C GLY A 83 -9.99 -1.29 -7.41
N THR A 84 -9.59 -1.82 -6.26
CA THR A 84 -8.54 -1.23 -5.40
C THR A 84 -7.22 -1.10 -6.18
N LEU A 85 -6.74 -2.19 -6.78
CA LEU A 85 -5.49 -2.19 -7.53
C LEU A 85 -5.54 -1.25 -8.74
N ALA A 86 -6.66 -1.23 -9.46
CA ALA A 86 -6.86 -0.33 -10.59
C ALA A 86 -6.83 1.14 -10.17
N ARG A 87 -7.50 1.49 -9.05
CA ARG A 87 -7.47 2.85 -8.49
C ARG A 87 -6.06 3.25 -8.07
N VAL A 88 -5.37 2.41 -7.29
CA VAL A 88 -3.99 2.68 -6.85
C VAL A 88 -3.07 2.86 -8.05
N ALA A 89 -3.15 2.00 -9.06
CA ALA A 89 -2.34 2.14 -10.27
C ALA A 89 -2.60 3.47 -10.98
N ALA A 90 -3.87 3.87 -11.13
CA ALA A 90 -4.24 5.13 -11.77
C ALA A 90 -3.69 6.35 -11.02
N GLU A 91 -3.82 6.39 -9.69
CA GLU A 91 -3.29 7.48 -8.85
C GLU A 91 -1.77 7.57 -8.96
N VAL A 92 -1.05 6.44 -8.84
CA VAL A 92 0.42 6.43 -8.94
C VAL A 92 0.90 6.85 -10.33
N HIS A 93 0.21 6.42 -11.40
CA HIS A 93 0.52 6.84 -12.75
C HIS A 93 0.36 8.35 -12.98
N ALA A 94 -0.66 8.97 -12.38
CA ALA A 94 -0.88 10.41 -12.49
C ALA A 94 0.32 11.23 -11.95
N HIS A 95 1.06 10.69 -10.99
CA HIS A 95 2.22 11.34 -10.39
C HIS A 95 3.55 11.04 -11.10
N SER A 96 3.60 10.04 -12.01
CA SER A 96 4.82 9.61 -12.71
C SER A 96 6.01 9.22 -11.81
N ARG A 97 5.75 9.02 -10.51
CA ARG A 97 6.67 8.54 -9.47
C ARG A 97 5.84 7.96 -8.32
N LEU A 98 6.44 7.12 -7.47
CA LEU A 98 5.79 6.75 -6.22
C LEU A 98 5.57 8.01 -5.36
N PRO A 99 4.35 8.23 -4.81
CA PRO A 99 4.06 9.41 -4.01
C PRO A 99 4.84 9.40 -2.68
N ASP A 100 5.32 10.57 -2.26
CA ASP A 100 6.16 10.75 -1.07
C ASP A 100 5.36 10.82 0.26
N SER A 101 4.02 10.75 0.23
CA SER A 101 3.18 10.89 1.42
C SER A 101 1.86 10.12 1.29
N GLY A 102 1.02 10.12 2.34
CA GLY A 102 -0.30 9.48 2.41
C GLY A 102 -1.36 10.01 1.43
N ASP A 103 -0.95 10.37 0.21
CA ASP A 103 -1.73 11.07 -0.80
C ASP A 103 -2.73 10.15 -1.54
N ILE A 104 -2.57 8.83 -1.43
CA ILE A 104 -3.46 7.87 -2.08
C ILE A 104 -4.49 7.33 -1.10
N CYS A 105 -4.04 6.68 -0.03
CA CYS A 105 -4.91 6.10 0.98
C CYS A 105 -4.15 5.70 2.25
N TRP A 106 -4.94 5.23 3.22
CA TRP A 106 -4.48 4.50 4.39
C TRP A 106 -5.00 3.07 4.32
N PHE A 107 -4.28 2.13 4.94
CA PHE A 107 -4.70 0.75 5.08
C PHE A 107 -4.92 0.42 6.55
N THR A 108 -6.02 -0.26 6.87
CA THR A 108 -6.20 -0.90 8.18
C THR A 108 -7.09 -2.12 8.06
N VAL A 109 -7.06 -2.98 9.07
CA VAL A 109 -8.01 -4.09 9.20
C VAL A 109 -9.21 -3.61 10.01
N PRO A 110 -10.38 -3.41 9.37
CA PRO A 110 -11.60 -2.94 10.04
C PRO A 110 -12.27 -4.01 10.93
#